data_AF-A0A1I8ANC5-F1
#
_entry.id   AF-A0A1I8ANC5-F1
#
_cell.length_a   1.000
_cell.length_b   1.000
_cell.length_c   1.000
_cell.angle_alpha   90.00
_cell.angle_beta   90.00
_cell.angle_gamma   90.00
#
_symmetry.space_group_name_H-M   'P 1'
#
loop_
_entity.id
_entity.type
_entity.pdbx_description
1 polymer ?
#
loop_
_entity_poly.entity_id
_entity_poly.type
_entity_poly.pdbx_seq_one_letter_code
_entity_poly.pdbx_strand_id
1 'polypeptide(L)'
;EDYWRNFGTHRETLVAPSLAWFGEDTQVQLAYEHREFLYPFDRGTAIDPRTNHPLNIPSTRRLDEPFNNMEGRSDLYRLEVDHQLADDWKLHFGYSFNRETYDASQVRVTAVDPAKGTLTRNLDGTRGALSSDRFATVSLDGKLQLAGMQHDVLVGVDDEYRKVFRADLIRGARNTFDYLDPV
;
A
#
# COMPACT_ATOMS: atom_id res chain seq x y z
N GLU A 1 -11.78 15.04 3.30
CA GLU A 1 -11.20 16.37 3.00
C GLU A 1 -11.09 16.55 1.50
N ASP A 2 -11.12 17.79 1.03
CA ASP A 2 -10.91 18.09 -0.38
C ASP A 2 -9.43 17.89 -0.74
N TYR A 3 -9.19 17.40 -1.95
CA TYR A 3 -7.83 17.27 -2.46
C TYR A 3 -7.25 18.65 -2.77
N TRP A 4 -5.94 18.82 -2.61
CA TRP A 4 -5.28 20.12 -2.80
C TRP A 4 -5.24 20.61 -4.25
N ARG A 5 -5.48 19.72 -5.23
CA ARG A 5 -5.62 20.08 -6.65
C ARG A 5 -7.08 20.35 -7.00
N ASN A 6 -7.32 20.84 -8.22
CA ASN A 6 -8.58 21.37 -8.70
C ASN A 6 -9.83 20.48 -8.52
N PHE A 7 -9.68 19.16 -8.33
CA PHE A 7 -10.78 18.29 -7.93
C PHE A 7 -10.29 16.99 -7.27
N GLY A 8 -11.21 16.33 -6.58
CA GLY A 8 -10.98 15.07 -5.88
C GLY A 8 -11.18 15.20 -4.39
N THR A 9 -11.38 14.07 -3.73
CA THR A 9 -11.62 14.01 -2.28
C THR A 9 -10.81 12.88 -1.71
N HIS A 10 -10.21 13.12 -0.54
CA HIS A 10 -9.63 12.09 0.29
C HIS A 10 -10.62 11.75 1.40
N ARG A 11 -11.00 10.49 1.53
CA ARG A 11 -11.80 9.97 2.65
C ARG A 11 -11.14 8.70 3.16
N GLU A 12 -10.93 8.66 4.45
CA GLU A 12 -10.38 7.49 5.12
C GLU A 12 -11.11 7.29 6.44
N THR A 13 -11.34 6.03 6.80
CA THR A 13 -11.79 5.64 8.13
C THR A 13 -10.92 4.47 8.58
N LEU A 14 -10.34 4.58 9.76
CA LEU A 14 -9.44 3.57 10.33
C LEU A 14 -9.86 3.26 11.76
N VAL A 15 -9.94 1.97 12.07
CA VAL A 15 -10.17 1.46 13.42
C VAL A 15 -9.14 0.38 13.70
N ALA A 16 -8.35 0.57 14.77
CA ALA A 16 -7.21 -0.30 15.06
C ALA A 16 -7.15 -0.75 16.54
N PRO A 17 -8.04 -1.65 16.99
CA PRO A 17 -7.98 -2.16 18.35
C PRO A 17 -6.79 -3.11 18.54
N SER A 18 -6.29 -3.14 19.77
CA SER A 18 -5.26 -4.09 20.18
C SER A 18 -5.51 -4.57 21.61
N LEU A 19 -5.11 -5.80 21.87
CA LEU A 19 -5.09 -6.41 23.18
C LEU A 19 -3.66 -6.89 23.47
N ALA A 20 -3.15 -6.52 24.64
CA ALA A 20 -1.90 -7.05 25.16
C ALA A 20 -2.19 -7.84 26.43
N TRP A 21 -1.60 -9.01 26.54
CA TRP A 21 -1.63 -9.86 27.72
C TRP A 21 -0.20 -10.11 28.20
N PHE A 22 0.00 -9.98 29.51
CA PHE A 22 1.28 -10.14 30.18
C PHE A 22 1.13 -11.23 31.24
N GLY A 23 1.75 -12.38 31.00
CA GLY A 23 1.97 -13.44 31.98
C GLY A 23 3.33 -13.29 32.67
N GLU A 24 3.71 -14.32 33.42
CA GLU A 24 5.02 -14.37 34.10
C GLU A 24 6.16 -14.50 33.08
N ASP A 25 6.07 -15.49 32.19
CA ASP A 25 7.10 -15.79 31.19
C ASP A 25 6.66 -15.52 29.75
N THR A 26 5.42 -15.06 29.54
CA THR A 26 4.85 -14.93 28.20
C THR A 26 4.17 -13.58 28.02
N GLN A 27 4.41 -12.95 26.87
CA GLN A 27 3.69 -11.77 26.42
C GLN A 27 3.01 -12.08 25.09
N VAL A 28 1.75 -11.67 24.97
CA VAL A 28 0.97 -11.85 23.74
C VAL A 28 0.38 -10.52 23.33
N GLN A 29 0.58 -10.11 22.09
CA GLN A 29 -0.08 -8.96 21.49
C GLN A 29 -0.93 -9.41 20.30
N LEU A 30 -2.21 -9.08 20.34
CA LEU A 30 -3.13 -9.23 19.22
C LEU A 30 -3.56 -7.85 18.76
N ALA A 31 -3.38 -7.55 17.47
CA ALA A 31 -3.84 -6.30 16.87
C ALA A 31 -4.66 -6.58 15.62
N TYR A 32 -5.68 -5.75 15.43
CA TYR A 32 -6.49 -5.72 14.22
C TYR A 32 -6.54 -4.28 13.71
N GLU A 33 -6.44 -4.10 12.40
CA GLU A 33 -6.63 -2.81 11.74
C GLU A 33 -7.61 -3.00 10.60
N HIS A 34 -8.69 -2.22 10.63
CA HIS A 34 -9.63 -2.06 9.54
C HIS A 34 -9.49 -0.66 8.96
N ARG A 35 -9.34 -0.57 7.65
CA ARG A 35 -9.28 0.71 6.94
C ARG A 35 -10.20 0.67 5.73
N GLU A 36 -11.04 1.68 5.58
CA GLU A 36 -11.75 2.00 4.35
C GLU A 36 -11.18 3.30 3.78
N PHE A 37 -10.95 3.33 2.47
CA PHE A 37 -10.33 4.47 1.83
C PHE A 37 -10.96 4.81 0.49
N LEU A 38 -10.90 6.10 0.16
CA LEU A 38 -11.18 6.67 -1.15
C LEU A 38 -10.21 7.82 -1.38
N TYR A 39 -9.37 7.69 -2.41
CA TYR A 39 -8.39 8.70 -2.77
C TYR A 39 -8.49 9.07 -4.25
N PRO A 40 -8.11 10.29 -4.63
CA PRO A 40 -7.87 10.60 -6.03
C PRO A 40 -6.71 9.76 -6.57
N PHE A 41 -6.89 9.12 -7.73
CA PHE A 41 -5.82 8.37 -8.39
C PHE A 41 -5.00 9.28 -9.32
N ASP A 42 -4.56 10.41 -8.78
CA ASP A 42 -3.78 11.42 -9.49
C ASP A 42 -2.35 10.92 -9.75
N ARG A 43 -1.91 11.01 -11.01
CA ARG A 43 -0.55 10.64 -11.45
C ARG A 43 0.39 11.85 -11.56
N GLY A 44 -0.06 13.02 -11.12
CA GLY A 44 0.70 14.25 -11.13
C GLY A 44 0.61 14.98 -12.46
N THR A 45 1.69 15.66 -12.83
CA THR A 45 1.83 16.36 -14.10
C THR A 45 2.66 15.55 -15.09
N ALA A 46 2.52 15.83 -16.38
CA ALA A 46 3.34 15.22 -17.42
C ALA A 46 4.63 16.03 -17.66
N ILE A 47 5.60 15.40 -18.30
CA ILE A 47 6.85 16.04 -18.74
C ILE A 47 6.69 16.50 -20.18
N ASP A 48 7.08 17.75 -20.47
CA ASP A 48 7.23 18.24 -21.84
C ASP A 48 8.48 17.57 -22.45
N PRO A 49 8.34 16.70 -23.47
CA PRO A 49 9.47 15.99 -24.06
C PRO A 49 10.46 16.90 -24.79
N ARG A 50 10.11 18.15 -25.09
CA ARG A 50 11.01 19.11 -25.74
C ARG A 50 11.99 19.73 -24.76
N THR A 51 11.58 19.88 -23.49
CA THR A 51 12.34 20.62 -22.48
C THR A 51 12.79 19.74 -21.31
N ASN A 52 12.24 18.52 -21.17
CA ASN A 52 12.41 17.63 -20.02
C ASN A 52 11.99 18.27 -18.68
N HIS A 53 11.15 19.29 -18.71
CA HIS A 53 10.55 19.90 -17.53
C HIS A 53 9.06 19.52 -17.42
N PRO A 54 8.48 19.59 -16.21
CA PRO A 54 7.03 19.50 -16.05
C PRO A 54 6.30 20.46 -16.98
N LEU A 55 5.11 20.08 -17.44
CA LEU A 55 4.23 20.98 -18.17
C LEU A 55 4.06 22.29 -17.39
N ASN A 56 4.19 23.41 -18.11
CA ASN A 56 4.01 24.74 -17.55
C ASN A 56 2.51 25.05 -17.37
N ILE A 57 1.90 24.41 -16.37
CA ILE A 57 0.50 24.56 -15.96
C ILE A 57 0.45 24.88 -14.46
N PRO A 58 -0.66 25.45 -13.94
CA PRO A 58 -0.84 25.63 -12.51
C PRO A 58 -0.62 24.31 -11.76
N SER A 59 0.04 24.34 -10.60
CA SER A 59 0.32 23.14 -9.80
C SER A 59 -0.95 22.38 -9.42
N THR A 60 -2.06 23.10 -9.22
CA THR A 60 -3.38 22.55 -8.92
C THR A 60 -4.09 21.93 -10.12
N ARG A 61 -3.57 22.03 -11.37
CA ARG A 61 -4.25 21.53 -12.56
C ARG A 61 -4.04 20.04 -12.77
N ARG A 62 -5.04 19.23 -12.47
CA ARG A 62 -5.03 17.81 -12.84
C ARG A 62 -5.16 17.60 -14.36
N LEU A 63 -4.59 16.50 -14.83
CA LEU A 63 -4.56 16.07 -16.23
C LEU A 63 -5.50 14.90 -16.52
N ASP A 64 -6.38 14.60 -15.56
CA ASP A 64 -7.29 13.48 -15.54
C ASP A 64 -8.74 13.96 -15.36
N GLU A 65 -9.59 13.14 -14.72
CA GLU A 65 -11.01 13.38 -14.57
C GLU A 65 -11.45 13.26 -13.10
N PRO A 66 -12.54 13.90 -12.66
CA PRO A 66 -13.03 13.82 -11.27
C PRO A 66 -13.31 12.41 -10.77
N PHE A 67 -13.72 11.50 -11.67
CA PHE A 67 -13.95 10.10 -11.34
C PHE A 67 -12.65 9.27 -11.23
N ASN A 68 -11.48 9.85 -11.53
CA ASN A 68 -10.18 9.18 -11.43
C ASN A 68 -9.79 9.02 -9.96
N ASN A 69 -10.33 7.99 -9.32
CA ASN A 69 -10.18 7.66 -7.92
C ASN A 69 -9.86 6.17 -7.72
N MET A 70 -9.40 5.86 -6.51
CA MET A 70 -9.19 4.51 -6.02
C MET A 70 -9.91 4.39 -4.68
N GLU A 71 -10.77 3.39 -4.58
CA GLU A 71 -11.53 3.10 -3.38
C GLU A 71 -11.35 1.65 -2.96
N GLY A 72 -11.33 1.41 -1.67
CA GLY A 72 -11.07 0.07 -1.19
C GLY A 72 -11.13 -0.04 0.32
N ARG A 73 -10.78 -1.25 0.77
CA ARG A 73 -10.70 -1.61 2.17
C ARG A 73 -9.55 -2.57 2.43
N SER A 74 -8.95 -2.48 3.60
CA SER A 74 -7.92 -3.40 4.07
C SER A 74 -8.21 -3.86 5.50
N ASP A 75 -7.97 -5.15 5.74
CA ASP A 75 -8.05 -5.81 7.04
C ASP A 75 -6.68 -6.43 7.35
N LEU A 76 -6.02 -5.94 8.40
CA LEU A 76 -4.72 -6.43 8.88
C LEU A 76 -4.88 -7.04 10.27
N TYR A 77 -4.44 -8.28 10.42
CA TYR A 77 -4.34 -9.00 11.68
C TYR A 77 -2.88 -9.22 12.01
N ARG A 78 -2.49 -8.97 13.26
CA ARG A 78 -1.14 -9.25 13.77
C ARG A 78 -1.22 -9.95 15.12
N LEU A 79 -0.44 -11.02 15.26
CA LEU A 79 -0.24 -11.76 16.50
C LEU A 79 1.26 -11.81 16.76
N GLU A 80 1.66 -11.33 17.92
CA GLU A 80 3.03 -11.44 18.43
C GLU A 80 3.00 -12.23 19.74
N VAL A 81 3.91 -13.17 19.90
CA VAL A 81 4.09 -13.96 21.11
C VAL A 81 5.57 -14.02 21.45
N ASP A 82 5.92 -13.45 22.60
CA ASP A 82 7.24 -13.59 23.20
C ASP A 82 7.15 -14.51 24.41
N HIS A 83 8.03 -15.50 24.49
CA HIS A 83 8.05 -16.47 25.58
C HIS A 83 9.47 -16.73 26.09
N GLN A 84 9.68 -16.57 27.38
CA GLN A 84 10.91 -16.96 28.07
C GLN A 84 10.87 -18.47 28.28
N LEU A 85 11.72 -19.22 27.58
CA LEU A 85 11.82 -20.68 27.70
C LEU A 85 12.65 -21.10 28.93
N ALA A 86 13.67 -20.31 29.26
CA ALA A 86 14.59 -20.43 30.40
C ALA A 86 15.31 -19.09 30.60
N ASP A 87 16.04 -18.85 31.68
CA ASP A 87 16.71 -17.56 31.98
C ASP A 87 17.54 -16.99 30.80
N ASP A 88 18.13 -17.87 29.99
CA ASP A 88 19.04 -17.58 28.89
C ASP A 88 18.48 -17.87 27.49
N TRP A 89 17.20 -18.26 27.37
CA TRP A 89 16.54 -18.59 26.10
C TRP A 89 15.17 -17.94 25.96
N LYS A 90 14.95 -17.28 24.81
CA LYS A 90 13.71 -16.60 24.43
C LYS A 90 13.23 -17.09 23.07
N LEU A 91 11.95 -17.41 23.01
CA LEU A 91 11.24 -17.69 21.77
C LEU A 91 10.41 -16.46 21.39
N HIS A 92 10.47 -16.09 20.12
CA HIS A 92 9.60 -15.10 19.52
C HIS A 92 8.85 -15.75 18.35
N PHE A 93 7.55 -15.48 18.29
CA PHE A 93 6.65 -15.89 17.21
C PHE A 93 5.83 -14.68 16.77
N GLY A 94 5.93 -14.35 15.48
CA GLY A 94 5.14 -13.30 14.84
C GLY A 94 4.30 -13.87 13.70
N TYR A 95 3.05 -13.45 13.59
CA TYR A 95 2.18 -13.77 12.47
C TYR A 95 1.39 -12.55 12.04
N SER A 96 1.36 -12.29 10.73
CA SER A 96 0.51 -11.28 10.15
C SER A 96 -0.30 -11.83 8.98
N PHE A 97 -1.50 -11.30 8.83
CA PHE A 97 -2.36 -11.55 7.69
C PHE A 97 -3.01 -10.24 7.25
N ASN A 98 -2.78 -9.85 6.01
CA ASN A 98 -3.40 -8.69 5.40
C ASN A 98 -4.27 -9.10 4.21
N ARG A 99 -5.43 -8.48 4.09
CA ARG A 99 -6.30 -8.60 2.92
C ARG A 99 -6.80 -7.23 2.51
N GLU A 100 -6.56 -6.87 1.26
CA GLU A 100 -7.01 -5.61 0.67
C GLU A 100 -7.86 -5.88 -0.57
N THR A 101 -8.97 -5.16 -0.71
CA THR A 101 -9.74 -5.11 -1.96
C THR A 101 -9.90 -3.69 -2.42
N TYR A 102 -9.77 -3.44 -3.72
CA TYR A 102 -9.97 -2.11 -4.28
C TYR A 102 -10.56 -2.14 -5.68
N ASP A 103 -11.23 -1.03 -6.02
CA ASP A 103 -11.59 -0.62 -7.36
C ASP A 103 -10.85 0.68 -7.68
N ALA A 104 -10.48 0.85 -8.94
CA ALA A 104 -9.69 2.00 -9.36
C ALA A 104 -10.08 2.42 -10.77
N SER A 105 -10.64 3.62 -10.90
CA SER A 105 -10.74 4.32 -12.18
C SER A 105 -9.39 4.96 -12.49
N GLN A 106 -8.92 4.86 -13.74
CA GLN A 106 -7.58 5.26 -14.12
C GLN A 106 -7.56 6.04 -15.42
N VAL A 107 -7.45 7.35 -15.34
CA VAL A 107 -7.09 8.17 -16.50
C VAL A 107 -5.57 8.24 -16.57
N ARG A 108 -5.00 7.77 -17.69
CA ARG A 108 -3.56 7.69 -17.90
C ARG A 108 -3.16 8.53 -19.08
N VAL A 109 -2.31 9.53 -18.85
CA VAL A 109 -1.61 10.24 -19.92
C VAL A 109 -0.62 9.28 -20.58
N THR A 110 -0.71 9.12 -21.90
CA THR A 110 0.13 8.21 -22.69
C THR A 110 1.01 8.94 -23.71
N ALA A 111 0.64 10.16 -24.10
CA ALA A 111 1.46 11.03 -24.92
C ALA A 111 1.18 12.50 -24.61
N VAL A 112 2.15 13.36 -24.90
CA VAL A 112 2.09 14.81 -24.77
C VAL A 112 2.38 15.39 -26.16
N ASP A 113 1.53 16.29 -26.66
CA ASP A 113 1.77 17.12 -27.85
C ASP A 113 1.83 18.59 -27.40
N PRO A 114 3.03 19.07 -27.02
CA PRO A 114 3.19 20.43 -26.52
C PRO A 114 3.03 21.52 -27.58
N ALA A 115 3.11 21.16 -28.87
CA ALA A 115 2.90 22.11 -29.96
C ALA A 115 1.42 22.46 -30.09
N LYS A 116 0.53 21.50 -29.79
CA LYS A 116 -0.91 21.69 -29.78
C LYS A 116 -1.50 21.98 -28.40
N GLY A 117 -0.72 21.86 -27.32
CA GLY A 117 -1.24 22.01 -25.96
C GLY A 117 -2.12 20.85 -25.52
N THR A 118 -1.91 19.64 -26.07
CA THR A 118 -2.80 18.49 -25.83
C THR A 118 -2.09 17.26 -25.27
N LEU A 119 -2.86 16.38 -24.63
CA LEU A 119 -2.47 15.06 -24.16
C LEU A 119 -3.26 13.98 -24.89
N THR A 120 -2.65 12.82 -25.09
CA THR A 120 -3.40 11.58 -25.33
C THR A 120 -3.60 10.88 -23.99
N ARG A 121 -4.85 10.56 -23.64
CA ARG A 121 -5.21 9.83 -22.42
C ARG A 121 -5.87 8.49 -22.74
N ASN A 122 -5.67 7.51 -21.87
CA ASN A 122 -6.45 6.27 -21.83
C ASN A 122 -7.38 6.30 -20.61
N LEU A 123 -8.62 5.85 -20.81
CA LEU A 123 -9.61 5.64 -19.75
C LEU A 123 -9.59 4.17 -19.32
N ASP A 124 -8.68 3.82 -18.43
CA ASP A 124 -8.51 2.48 -17.91
C ASP A 124 -9.25 2.30 -16.57
N GLY A 125 -9.33 1.06 -16.11
CA GLY A 125 -9.78 0.78 -14.75
C GLY A 125 -9.36 -0.60 -14.27
N THR A 126 -9.44 -0.79 -12.97
CA THR A 126 -9.36 -2.09 -12.29
C THR A 126 -10.62 -2.24 -11.46
N ARG A 127 -11.30 -3.38 -11.57
CA ARG A 127 -12.39 -3.74 -10.65
C ARG A 127 -12.15 -5.10 -10.02
N GLY A 128 -12.57 -5.26 -8.78
CA GLY A 128 -12.43 -6.48 -8.00
C GLY A 128 -10.97 -6.85 -7.77
N ALA A 129 -10.08 -5.86 -7.55
CA ALA A 129 -8.72 -6.20 -7.15
C ALA A 129 -8.72 -6.80 -5.75
N LEU A 130 -7.87 -7.79 -5.55
CA LEU A 130 -7.64 -8.47 -4.28
C LEU A 130 -6.13 -8.63 -4.09
N SER A 131 -5.61 -8.10 -3.00
CA SER A 131 -4.31 -8.44 -2.46
C SER A 131 -4.50 -9.21 -1.17
N SER A 132 -3.74 -10.28 -0.97
CA SER A 132 -3.67 -10.98 0.30
C SER A 132 -2.24 -11.38 0.58
N ASP A 133 -1.83 -11.19 1.81
CA ASP A 133 -0.47 -11.41 2.29
C ASP A 133 -0.55 -12.11 3.64
N ARG A 134 0.27 -13.13 3.84
CA ARG A 134 0.52 -13.71 5.16
C ARG A 134 2.01 -13.87 5.35
N PHE A 135 2.45 -13.56 6.55
CA PHE A 135 3.84 -13.68 6.95
C PHE A 135 3.90 -14.29 8.33
N ALA A 136 4.74 -15.30 8.51
CA ALA A 136 5.03 -15.92 9.80
C ALA A 136 6.53 -15.89 10.04
N THR A 137 6.93 -15.57 11.27
CA THR A 137 8.32 -15.64 11.71
C THR A 137 8.40 -16.37 13.04
N VAL A 138 9.42 -17.19 13.19
CA VAL A 138 9.77 -17.84 14.45
C VAL A 138 11.25 -17.67 14.66
N SER A 139 11.65 -17.11 15.81
CA SER A 139 13.05 -16.97 16.17
C SER A 139 13.32 -17.41 17.61
N LEU A 140 14.46 -18.05 17.80
CA LEU A 140 15.00 -18.45 19.08
C LEU A 140 16.29 -17.66 19.32
N ASP A 141 16.29 -16.86 20.38
CA ASP A 141 17.43 -16.11 20.89
C ASP A 141 17.92 -16.78 22.16
N GLY A 142 19.23 -17.00 22.29
CA GLY A 142 19.75 -17.48 23.55
C GLY A 142 21.26 -17.60 23.63
N LYS A 143 21.70 -18.06 24.81
CA LYS A 143 23.13 -18.17 25.13
C LYS A 143 23.49 -19.63 25.38
N LEU A 144 24.68 -20.04 24.93
CA LEU A 144 25.20 -21.35 25.23
C LEU A 144 26.71 -21.32 25.48
N GLN A 145 27.18 -22.18 26.37
CA GLN A 145 28.60 -22.38 26.62
C GLN A 145 29.12 -23.53 25.76
N LEU A 146 30.06 -23.25 24.87
CA LEU A 146 30.66 -24.27 24.00
C LEU A 146 32.17 -24.01 23.86
N ALA A 147 32.96 -25.07 24.10
CA ALA A 147 34.42 -25.03 24.09
C ALA A 147 35.05 -23.98 25.04
N GLY A 148 34.43 -23.75 26.20
CA GLY A 148 34.91 -22.80 27.21
C GLY A 148 34.64 -21.33 26.87
N MET A 149 33.79 -21.06 25.87
CA MET A 149 33.38 -19.72 25.46
C MET A 149 31.85 -19.62 25.43
N GLN A 150 31.33 -18.43 25.75
CA GLN A 150 29.93 -18.09 25.57
C GLN A 150 29.65 -17.77 24.11
N HIS A 151 28.55 -18.29 23.58
CA HIS A 151 28.00 -17.95 22.27
C HIS A 151 26.60 -17.40 22.47
N ASP A 152 26.36 -16.19 21.95
CA ASP A 152 25.03 -15.59 21.87
C ASP A 152 24.52 -15.88 20.45
N VAL A 153 23.40 -16.59 20.35
CA VAL A 153 22.92 -17.18 19.10
C VAL A 153 21.47 -16.76 18.87
N LEU A 154 21.20 -16.30 17.64
CA LEU A 154 19.86 -16.09 17.11
C LEU A 154 19.68 -16.99 15.89
N VAL A 155 18.64 -17.81 15.90
CA VAL A 155 18.23 -18.63 14.76
C VAL A 155 16.75 -18.47 14.51
N GLY A 156 16.32 -18.48 13.25
CA GLY A 156 14.91 -18.31 12.93
C GLY A 156 14.54 -18.80 11.54
N VAL A 157 13.23 -18.85 11.29
CA VAL A 157 12.63 -19.24 10.02
C VAL A 157 11.47 -18.30 9.73
N ASP A 158 11.39 -17.87 8.47
CA ASP A 158 10.32 -17.03 7.94
C ASP A 158 9.56 -17.77 6.83
N ASP A 159 8.23 -17.59 6.80
CA ASP A 159 7.34 -18.04 5.72
C ASP A 159 6.52 -16.86 5.22
N GLU A 160 6.52 -16.65 3.91
CA GLU A 160 5.72 -15.60 3.25
C GLU A 160 4.87 -16.23 2.15
N TYR A 161 3.60 -15.85 2.11
CA TYR A 161 2.76 -16.10 0.95
C TYR A 161 2.01 -14.84 0.56
N ARG A 162 2.12 -14.50 -0.72
CA ARG A 162 1.47 -13.33 -1.30
C ARG A 162 0.66 -13.68 -2.54
N LYS A 163 -0.55 -13.11 -2.61
CA LYS A 163 -1.43 -13.18 -3.77
C LYS A 163 -1.84 -11.78 -4.20
N VAL A 164 -1.66 -11.48 -5.47
CA VAL A 164 -2.22 -10.30 -6.12
C VAL A 164 -3.09 -10.76 -7.28
N PHE A 165 -4.37 -10.39 -7.24
CA PHE A 165 -5.35 -10.74 -8.24
C PHE A 165 -6.10 -9.48 -8.66
N ARG A 166 -6.31 -9.32 -9.97
CA ARG A 166 -7.10 -8.22 -10.55
C ARG A 166 -8.17 -8.87 -11.41
N ALA A 167 -9.41 -8.86 -10.93
CA ALA A 167 -10.50 -9.58 -11.60
C ALA A 167 -10.76 -8.98 -12.99
N ASP A 168 -11.10 -7.69 -13.04
CA ASP A 168 -11.38 -6.99 -14.28
C ASP A 168 -10.32 -5.91 -14.54
N LEU A 169 -9.70 -5.98 -15.72
CA LEU A 169 -8.87 -4.89 -16.26
C LEU A 169 -9.61 -4.24 -17.41
N ILE A 170 -10.09 -3.02 -17.18
CA ILE A 170 -10.78 -2.21 -18.18
C ILE A 170 -9.74 -1.44 -18.97
N ARG A 171 -9.88 -1.46 -20.29
CA ARG A 171 -9.04 -0.72 -21.25
C ARG A 171 -9.96 0.06 -22.17
N GLY A 172 -10.10 1.34 -21.89
CA GLY A 172 -10.97 2.23 -22.66
C GLY A 172 -10.30 2.81 -23.89
N ALA A 173 -11.07 3.60 -24.62
CA ALA A 173 -10.60 4.31 -25.79
C ALA A 173 -9.57 5.40 -25.42
N ARG A 174 -8.73 5.73 -26.39
CA ARG A 174 -7.87 6.91 -26.35
C ARG A 174 -8.68 8.15 -26.61
N ASN A 175 -8.44 9.22 -25.86
CA ASN A 175 -8.97 10.54 -26.15
C ASN A 175 -7.90 11.62 -26.09
N THR A 176 -8.10 12.68 -26.88
CA THR A 176 -7.30 13.90 -26.83
C THR A 176 -7.87 14.83 -25.76
N PHE A 177 -7.00 15.48 -25.00
CA PHE A 177 -7.36 16.42 -23.94
C PHE A 177 -6.50 17.68 -24.02
N ASP A 178 -7.13 18.84 -24.00
CA ASP A 178 -6.43 20.12 -23.92
C ASP A 178 -6.04 20.40 -22.47
N TYR A 179 -4.73 20.50 -22.19
CA TYR A 179 -4.24 20.76 -20.83
C TYR A 179 -4.04 22.26 -20.56
N LEU A 180 -4.11 23.09 -21.59
CA LEU A 180 -4.03 24.55 -21.48
C LEU A 180 -5.41 25.13 -21.16
N ASP A 181 -6.45 24.61 -21.81
CA ASP A 181 -7.86 24.96 -21.62
C ASP A 181 -8.75 23.70 -21.38
N PRO A 182 -8.66 23.09 -20.19
CA PRO A 182 -9.43 21.89 -19.87
C PRO A 182 -10.92 22.24 -19.68
N VAL A 183 -11.79 21.53 -20.41
CA VAL A 183 -13.26 21.63 -20.33
C VAL A 183 -13.85 20.42 -19.64
#